data_AF-A0A931I633-F1
#
_entry.id   AF-A0A931I633-F1
#
_cell.length_a   1.000
_cell.length_b   1.000
_cell.length_c   1.000
_cell.angle_alpha   90.00
_cell.angle_beta   90.00
_cell.angle_gamma   90.00
#
_symmetry.space_group_name_H-M   'P 1'
#
loop_
_entity.id
_entity.type
_entity.pdbx_description
1 polymer ?
#
loop_
_entity_poly.entity_id
_entity_poly.type
_entity_poly.pdbx_seq_one_letter_code
_entity_poly.pdbx_strand_id
1 'polypeptide(L)'
;MAFELFPDPPVTPLPVGPQGVRVDTVFVQHAGVPMPEFAGIYAQMMFLRVAMIGPAMVPPRFFLRAGAGPPVEAVSDPTPIFRDAAAAGAAGLVGDVFSIAVSNQVFEIVVGFDQATTERWELGIENDDPTTVRLFTWIVAETPAETINAWVDPATFRPRFAEPPAAQFEPVTAAEGTPVTLTGDNFDIGAVRVAFGAITTELIGSPSRTRLVAAVPEGLDPETAVPITVTTTAGAAVSTVRFRAVARQVVLLGRADHGVEDVAAALRARGLRTVTVGAETFTADTALVAAVVSCVDGPMPDMRRSLHSLGGRTVARAAIVLTKTDVVADPEIQALVEAETRELLAGVHISPLDPHSVVRQPGPDVAAEVVRILALPEANYHVVAPLAATIGFADPPFTPERAKRGDPITLHVVNPEQEPLKVGFQPLWFGLPQQVVDAEIIGTSTGVSVQVRVPSLAMAGIHGLGSGVAVVSLVAGDHRIECGQRFQVESAVNP
;
A
#
# COMPACT_ATOMS: atom_id res chain seq x y z
N MET A 1 41.26 28.46 -6.02
CA MET A 1 40.97 27.57 -4.88
C MET A 1 41.39 26.19 -5.32
N ALA A 2 42.50 25.70 -4.80
CA ALA A 2 42.97 24.34 -5.04
C ALA A 2 42.67 23.55 -3.76
N PHE A 3 41.64 22.72 -3.80
CA PHE A 3 41.33 21.78 -2.74
C PHE A 3 41.04 20.42 -3.37
N GLU A 4 41.30 19.37 -2.61
CA GLU A 4 40.96 17.99 -2.95
C GLU A 4 39.94 17.49 -1.92
N LEU A 5 38.90 16.80 -2.38
CA LEU A 5 37.81 16.34 -1.53
C LEU A 5 37.63 14.83 -1.72
N PHE A 6 37.19 14.15 -0.68
CA PHE A 6 36.85 12.74 -0.75
C PHE A 6 35.50 12.43 -0.11
N PRO A 7 34.64 11.67 -0.81
CA PRO A 7 34.80 11.19 -2.20
C PRO A 7 34.58 12.33 -3.21
N ASP A 8 35.23 12.31 -4.37
CA ASP A 8 34.96 13.24 -5.49
C ASP A 8 34.34 12.48 -6.70
N PRO A 9 33.09 12.74 -7.10
CA PRO A 9 32.10 13.64 -6.47
C PRO A 9 31.61 13.11 -5.09
N PRO A 10 30.97 13.95 -4.25
CA PRO A 10 30.65 13.72 -2.83
C PRO A 10 29.44 12.81 -2.66
N VAL A 11 29.46 11.65 -3.30
CA VAL A 11 28.26 10.83 -3.43
C VAL A 11 28.18 9.75 -2.36
N THR A 12 29.31 9.22 -1.88
CA THR A 12 29.32 8.08 -0.97
C THR A 12 30.42 8.19 0.08
N PRO A 13 30.10 8.59 1.32
CA PRO A 13 31.06 8.65 2.41
C PRO A 13 31.88 7.37 2.56
N LEU A 14 33.13 7.50 2.99
CA LEU A 14 34.04 6.38 3.22
C LEU A 14 33.55 5.50 4.38
N PRO A 15 33.19 4.23 4.15
CA PRO A 15 32.87 3.32 5.23
C PRO A 15 34.16 2.81 5.88
N VAL A 16 34.26 2.96 7.20
CA VAL A 16 35.33 2.39 8.02
C VAL A 16 34.68 1.42 9.00
N GLY A 17 35.10 0.16 8.93
CA GLY A 17 34.56 -0.94 9.74
C GLY A 17 34.69 -0.69 11.25
N PRO A 18 34.00 -1.45 12.11
CA PRO A 18 34.14 -1.30 13.56
C PRO A 18 35.52 -1.79 14.05
N GLN A 19 35.88 -1.38 15.27
CA GLN A 19 36.94 -1.93 16.10
C GLN A 19 38.35 -1.95 15.48
N GLY A 20 38.99 -0.77 15.39
CA GLY A 20 40.39 -0.65 15.00
C GLY A 20 40.66 -0.95 13.52
N VAL A 21 39.59 -1.07 12.72
CA VAL A 21 39.73 -1.13 11.26
C VAL A 21 40.19 0.24 10.79
N ARG A 22 41.32 0.25 10.08
CA ARG A 22 41.90 1.42 9.44
C ARG A 22 41.70 1.35 7.94
N VAL A 23 41.31 2.48 7.34
CA VAL A 23 41.26 2.66 5.88
C VAL A 23 42.16 3.82 5.51
N ASP A 24 43.06 3.60 4.56
CA ASP A 24 43.98 4.61 4.03
C ASP A 24 43.48 5.15 2.70
N THR A 25 43.53 6.48 2.54
CA THR A 25 43.16 7.20 1.32
C THR A 25 44.29 8.13 0.90
N VAL A 26 44.58 8.18 -0.40
CA VAL A 26 45.68 8.98 -0.95
C VAL A 26 45.17 10.34 -1.39
N PHE A 27 45.98 11.39 -1.21
CA PHE A 27 45.72 12.73 -1.75
C PHE A 27 47.03 13.48 -2.09
N VAL A 28 46.90 14.58 -2.81
CA VAL A 28 48.01 15.48 -3.18
C VAL A 28 48.16 16.59 -2.14
N GLN A 29 49.39 17.01 -1.89
CA GLN A 29 49.67 18.11 -0.96
C GLN A 29 49.05 19.44 -1.44
N HIS A 30 48.31 20.11 -0.55
CA HIS A 30 47.83 21.48 -0.72
C HIS A 30 48.45 22.36 0.36
N ALA A 31 49.56 23.03 0.03
CA ALA A 31 50.35 23.80 1.00
C ALA A 31 50.21 25.31 0.77
N GLY A 32 49.65 26.01 1.75
CA GLY A 32 49.44 27.45 1.77
C GLY A 32 50.37 28.19 2.75
N VAL A 33 50.05 29.47 2.95
CA VAL A 33 50.75 30.33 3.90
C VAL A 33 50.44 29.88 5.34
N PRO A 34 51.43 29.80 6.25
CA PRO A 34 51.18 29.48 7.65
C PRO A 34 50.17 30.43 8.31
N MET A 35 49.40 29.92 9.26
CA MET A 35 48.55 30.78 10.08
C MET A 35 49.42 31.76 10.90
N PRO A 36 48.91 32.95 11.25
CA PRO A 36 49.69 33.97 11.95
C PRO A 36 50.40 33.48 13.22
N GLU A 37 49.79 32.58 13.98
CA GLU A 37 50.34 31.98 15.20
C GLU A 37 51.50 31.01 14.97
N PHE A 38 51.64 30.47 13.75
CA PHE A 38 52.71 29.55 13.36
C PHE A 38 53.73 30.21 12.41
N ALA A 39 53.58 31.51 12.15
CA ALA A 39 54.49 32.26 11.30
C ALA A 39 55.91 32.24 11.88
N GLY A 40 56.88 31.80 11.08
CA GLY A 40 58.29 31.68 11.49
C GLY A 40 58.64 30.36 12.19
N ILE A 41 57.66 29.50 12.48
CA ILE A 41 57.86 28.10 12.90
C ILE A 41 57.86 27.21 11.66
N TYR A 42 56.82 27.32 10.83
CA TYR A 42 56.68 26.56 9.59
C TYR A 42 56.85 27.45 8.36
N ALA A 43 57.36 26.88 7.27
CA ALA A 43 57.49 27.53 5.97
C ALA A 43 56.16 27.54 5.21
N GLN A 44 55.37 26.48 5.32
CA GLN A 44 54.04 26.32 4.70
C GLN A 44 53.13 25.50 5.63
N MET A 45 51.82 25.49 5.37
CA MET A 45 50.86 24.65 6.09
C MET A 45 49.82 24.03 5.18
N MET A 46 49.31 22.86 5.54
CA MET A 46 48.19 22.16 4.88
C MET A 46 47.13 21.84 5.92
N PHE A 47 45.86 21.97 5.51
CA PHE A 47 44.71 21.78 6.40
C PHE A 47 43.83 20.68 5.85
N LEU A 48 43.52 19.68 6.68
CA LEU A 48 42.51 18.70 6.40
C LEU A 48 41.36 18.87 7.35
N ARG A 49 40.14 18.67 6.87
CA ARG A 49 38.96 18.58 7.72
C ARG A 49 38.26 17.26 7.45
N VAL A 50 38.08 16.48 8.51
CA VAL A 50 37.47 15.16 8.47
C VAL A 50 36.15 15.21 9.23
N ALA A 51 35.06 14.82 8.56
CA ALA A 51 33.73 14.76 9.13
C ALA A 51 33.29 13.30 9.29
N MET A 52 32.89 12.94 10.51
CA MET A 52 32.28 11.66 10.85
C MET A 52 30.76 11.78 10.81
N ILE A 53 30.11 10.93 10.03
CA ILE A 53 28.67 10.91 9.83
C ILE A 53 28.02 9.87 10.76
N GLY A 54 26.94 10.30 11.43
CA GLY A 54 26.17 9.50 12.38
C GLY A 54 26.50 9.75 13.85
N PRO A 55 25.74 9.17 14.80
CA PRO A 55 25.78 9.57 16.21
C PRO A 55 27.14 9.27 16.85
N ALA A 56 27.88 10.30 17.26
CA ALA A 56 29.22 10.16 17.84
C ALA A 56 29.17 9.55 19.26
N MET A 57 30.02 8.56 19.52
CA MET A 57 30.22 7.98 20.87
C MET A 57 31.71 7.77 21.20
N VAL A 58 32.55 7.47 20.19
CA VAL A 58 34.00 7.29 20.34
C VAL A 58 34.68 8.08 19.22
N PRO A 59 35.63 8.98 19.52
CA PRO A 59 36.38 9.70 18.49
C PRO A 59 37.26 8.71 17.70
N PRO A 60 37.39 8.87 16.37
CA PRO A 60 38.31 8.08 15.55
C PRO A 60 39.76 8.50 15.82
N ARG A 61 40.71 7.68 15.36
CA ARG A 61 42.12 8.04 15.26
C ARG A 61 42.50 8.32 13.81
N PHE A 62 43.37 9.31 13.62
CA PHE A 62 43.82 9.72 12.30
C PHE A 62 45.33 9.52 12.19
N PHE A 63 45.77 9.03 11.05
CA PHE A 63 47.17 8.78 10.77
C PHE A 63 47.54 9.44 9.46
N LEU A 64 48.60 10.24 9.42
CA LEU A 64 49.15 10.73 8.16
C LEU A 64 50.45 10.03 7.81
N ARG A 65 50.65 9.78 6.51
CA ARG A 65 51.91 9.30 5.95
C ARG A 65 52.33 10.22 4.81
N ALA A 66 53.59 10.66 4.83
CA ALA A 66 54.23 11.37 3.73
C ALA A 66 55.14 10.42 2.95
N GLY A 67 54.96 10.34 1.63
CA GLY A 67 55.82 9.51 0.77
C GLY A 67 55.89 8.05 1.22
N ALA A 68 57.10 7.58 1.53
CA ALA A 68 57.38 6.21 2.00
C ALA A 68 57.66 6.13 3.51
N GLY A 69 57.38 7.19 4.26
CA GLY A 69 57.60 7.24 5.70
C GLY A 69 56.63 6.37 6.49
N PRO A 70 56.86 6.20 7.80
CA PRO A 70 55.89 5.54 8.66
C PRO A 70 54.63 6.40 8.84
N PRO A 71 53.44 5.81 9.02
CA PRO A 71 52.25 6.57 9.40
C PRO A 71 52.41 7.12 10.81
N VAL A 72 52.05 8.39 11.01
CA VAL A 72 52.11 9.12 12.27
C VAL A 72 50.70 9.45 12.72
N GLU A 73 50.36 9.12 13.97
CA GLU A 73 49.06 9.47 14.55
C GLU A 73 48.96 10.98 14.78
N ALA A 74 47.91 11.61 14.26
CA ALA A 74 47.63 13.01 14.48
C ALA A 74 46.92 13.17 15.85
N VAL A 75 47.72 13.45 16.88
CA VAL A 75 47.25 13.76 18.24
C VAL A 75 47.19 15.27 18.47
N SER A 76 46.78 15.72 19.66
CA SER A 76 46.68 17.16 19.96
C SER A 76 48.01 17.89 19.99
N ASP A 77 49.09 17.19 20.33
CA ASP A 77 50.44 17.74 20.37
C ASP A 77 51.15 17.56 19.02
N PRO A 78 51.91 18.56 18.53
CA PRO A 78 52.68 18.45 17.30
C PRO A 78 53.61 17.23 17.32
N THR A 79 53.46 16.37 16.31
CA THR A 79 54.24 15.15 16.17
C THR A 79 55.00 15.15 14.85
N PRO A 80 56.33 14.93 14.85
CA PRO A 80 57.14 14.95 13.64
C PRO A 80 56.73 13.89 12.62
N ILE A 81 56.71 14.26 11.33
CA ILE A 81 56.42 13.39 10.20
C ILE A 81 57.58 13.36 9.20
N PHE A 82 57.91 12.16 8.73
CA PHE A 82 59.08 11.89 7.89
C PHE A 82 58.66 11.29 6.54
N ARG A 83 59.41 11.57 5.47
CA ARG A 83 59.14 11.04 4.12
C ARG A 83 59.72 9.66 3.84
N ASP A 84 60.68 9.21 4.66
CA ASP A 84 61.46 7.99 4.46
C ASP A 84 61.34 7.03 5.66
N ALA A 85 61.19 5.73 5.39
CA ALA A 85 61.04 4.70 6.44
C ALA A 85 62.25 4.56 7.39
N ALA A 86 63.46 4.91 6.94
CA ALA A 86 64.71 4.75 7.69
C ALA A 86 65.06 5.95 8.58
N ALA A 87 64.30 7.04 8.47
CA ALA A 87 64.63 8.33 9.06
C ALA A 87 63.92 8.56 10.39
N ALA A 88 64.34 7.85 11.44
CA ALA A 88 64.11 8.32 12.81
C ALA A 88 65.12 9.43 13.23
N GLY A 89 65.72 10.12 12.26
CA GLY A 89 66.70 11.20 12.43
C GLY A 89 66.41 12.39 11.51
N ALA A 90 67.13 13.50 11.68
CA ALA A 90 66.82 14.78 11.02
C ALA A 90 66.78 14.74 9.46
N ALA A 91 67.42 13.76 8.84
CA ALA A 91 67.38 13.60 7.38
C ALA A 91 66.03 13.02 6.95
N GLY A 92 65.18 13.81 6.28
CA GLY A 92 63.88 13.35 5.78
C GLY A 92 62.66 13.88 6.56
N LEU A 93 62.88 14.74 7.57
CA LEU A 93 61.80 15.49 8.23
C LEU A 93 61.02 16.33 7.20
N VAL A 94 59.70 16.19 7.23
CA VAL A 94 58.76 16.96 6.40
C VAL A 94 58.19 18.12 7.21
N GLY A 95 57.90 17.88 8.49
CA GLY A 95 57.44 18.86 9.46
C GLY A 95 56.67 18.16 10.58
N ASP A 96 55.60 18.77 11.08
CA ASP A 96 54.78 18.23 12.18
C ASP A 96 53.30 18.08 11.78
N VAL A 97 52.63 17.11 12.39
CA VAL A 97 51.17 16.91 12.28
C VAL A 97 50.52 16.95 13.65
N PHE A 98 49.34 17.55 13.75
CA PHE A 98 48.47 17.50 14.93
C PHE A 98 47.00 17.56 14.53
N SER A 99 46.10 17.19 15.44
CA SER A 99 44.65 17.22 15.24
C SER A 99 43.93 18.06 16.31
N ILE A 100 42.84 18.71 15.89
CA ILE A 100 41.97 19.54 16.71
C ILE A 100 40.55 19.03 16.53
N ALA A 101 39.87 18.70 17.63
CA ALA A 101 38.43 18.43 17.60
C ALA A 101 37.65 19.76 17.51
N VAL A 102 37.03 20.03 16.36
CA VAL A 102 36.15 21.20 16.16
C VAL A 102 34.78 20.94 16.78
N SER A 103 34.31 19.70 16.68
CA SER A 103 33.12 19.18 17.35
C SER A 103 33.24 17.66 17.52
N ASN A 104 32.24 17.01 18.14
CA ASN A 104 32.24 15.55 18.31
C ASN A 104 32.27 14.75 17.00
N GLN A 105 32.02 15.41 15.86
CA GLN A 105 31.94 14.77 14.55
C GLN A 105 32.86 15.41 13.52
N VAL A 106 33.58 16.48 13.87
CA VAL A 106 34.40 17.22 12.91
C VAL A 106 35.76 17.50 13.51
N PHE A 107 36.78 17.07 12.79
CA PHE A 107 38.18 17.13 13.20
C PHE A 107 38.96 17.90 12.15
N GLU A 108 39.86 18.75 12.60
CA GLU A 108 40.82 19.45 11.76
C GLU A 108 42.19 18.83 11.99
N ILE A 109 42.86 18.40 10.93
CA ILE A 109 44.23 17.90 10.97
C ILE A 109 45.09 18.95 10.29
N VAL A 110 46.11 19.40 10.99
CA VAL A 110 46.99 20.46 10.53
C VAL A 110 48.37 19.88 10.33
N VAL A 111 48.97 20.18 9.18
CA VAL A 111 50.36 19.81 8.87
C VAL A 111 51.16 21.08 8.68
N GLY A 112 52.15 21.30 9.54
CA GLY A 112 53.15 22.35 9.37
C GLY A 112 54.37 21.80 8.66
N PHE A 113 54.84 22.47 7.60
CA PHE A 113 56.02 22.05 6.84
C PHE A 113 57.22 22.91 7.20
N ASP A 114 58.36 22.29 7.53
CA ASP A 114 59.60 23.03 7.88
C ASP A 114 60.26 23.70 6.65
N GLN A 115 59.93 23.20 5.46
CA GLN A 115 60.41 23.70 4.19
C GLN A 115 59.33 23.50 3.12
N ALA A 116 59.46 24.15 1.96
CA ALA A 116 58.56 23.91 0.85
C ALA A 116 58.74 22.49 0.28
N THR A 117 57.66 21.72 0.19
CA THR A 117 57.66 20.33 -0.28
C THR A 117 56.52 20.06 -1.25
N THR A 118 56.57 18.91 -1.93
CA THR A 118 55.49 18.39 -2.78
C THR A 118 55.43 16.88 -2.57
N GLU A 119 54.86 16.44 -1.46
CA GLU A 119 54.76 15.03 -1.13
C GLU A 119 53.42 14.43 -1.61
N ARG A 120 53.43 13.12 -1.84
CA ARG A 120 52.20 12.33 -1.91
C ARG A 120 51.82 11.92 -0.49
N TRP A 121 50.55 12.10 -0.14
CA TRP A 121 50.06 11.86 1.22
C TRP A 121 49.07 10.71 1.28
N GLU A 122 48.99 10.10 2.45
CA GLU A 122 47.92 9.19 2.81
C GLU A 122 47.30 9.56 4.16
N LEU A 123 45.97 9.61 4.19
CA LEU A 123 45.15 9.74 5.38
C LEU A 123 44.59 8.36 5.74
N GLY A 124 45.07 7.82 6.86
CA GLY A 124 44.51 6.67 7.53
C GLY A 124 43.46 7.08 8.55
N ILE A 125 42.24 6.57 8.42
CA ILE A 125 41.16 6.76 9.38
C ILE A 125 40.91 5.42 10.07
N GLU A 126 41.06 5.40 11.39
CA GLU A 126 40.78 4.23 12.22
C GLU A 126 39.54 4.48 13.09
N ASN A 127 38.57 3.58 12.96
CA ASN A 127 37.32 3.65 13.70
C ASN A 127 37.42 2.81 14.99
N ASP A 128 37.47 3.49 16.13
CA ASP A 128 37.53 2.86 17.45
C ASP A 128 36.14 2.48 17.99
N ASP A 129 35.06 2.69 17.24
CA ASP A 129 33.73 2.20 17.64
C ASP A 129 33.66 0.66 17.55
N PRO A 130 33.34 -0.05 18.64
CA PRO A 130 33.44 -1.51 18.68
C PRO A 130 32.32 -2.22 17.89
N THR A 131 31.23 -1.54 17.54
CA THR A 131 30.04 -2.19 16.98
C THR A 131 29.53 -1.56 15.71
N THR A 132 29.89 -0.30 15.45
CA THR A 132 29.25 0.49 14.40
C THR A 132 30.24 0.81 13.29
N VAL A 133 29.87 0.48 12.05
CA VAL A 133 30.55 1.02 10.86
C VAL A 133 30.33 2.52 10.83
N ARG A 134 31.42 3.28 10.72
CA ARG A 134 31.37 4.75 10.64
C ARG A 134 31.60 5.21 9.21
N LEU A 135 31.03 6.35 8.89
CA LEU A 135 31.06 6.97 7.58
C LEU A 135 31.85 8.27 7.68
N PHE A 136 32.80 8.50 6.77
CA PHE A 136 33.66 9.67 6.80
C PHE A 136 33.68 10.42 5.47
N THR A 137 33.77 11.73 5.54
CA THR A 137 34.19 12.57 4.40
C THR A 137 35.36 13.44 4.83
N TRP A 138 36.19 13.84 3.88
CA TRP A 138 37.29 14.75 4.18
C TRP A 138 37.60 15.68 3.02
N ILE A 139 38.24 16.80 3.34
CA ILE A 139 38.75 17.80 2.40
C ILE A 139 40.15 18.19 2.81
N VAL A 140 41.02 18.44 1.84
CA VAL A 140 42.38 18.98 2.02
C VAL A 140 42.46 20.32 1.28
N ALA A 141 42.98 21.35 1.94
CA ALA A 141 43.09 22.69 1.38
C ALA A 141 44.33 23.47 1.88
N GLU A 142 44.62 24.57 1.20
CA GLU A 142 45.74 25.47 1.52
C GLU A 142 45.45 26.41 2.70
N THR A 143 44.16 26.65 3.00
CA THR A 143 43.73 27.53 4.08
C THR A 143 42.64 26.88 4.94
N PRO A 144 42.56 27.22 6.25
CA PRO A 144 41.49 26.70 7.11
C PRO A 144 40.09 27.05 6.56
N ALA A 145 39.93 28.27 6.02
CA ALA A 145 38.64 28.75 5.50
C ALA A 145 38.12 27.92 4.32
N GLU A 146 39.00 27.43 3.44
CA GLU A 146 38.63 26.58 2.31
C GLU A 146 38.17 25.18 2.76
N THR A 147 38.60 24.71 3.93
CA THR A 147 38.09 23.45 4.50
C THR A 147 36.64 23.55 4.99
N ILE A 148 36.11 24.75 5.21
CA ILE A 148 34.74 24.99 5.68
C ILE A 148 33.77 24.93 4.50
N ASN A 149 33.59 23.73 3.93
CA ASN A 149 32.63 23.48 2.87
C ASN A 149 31.40 22.73 3.41
N ALA A 150 30.25 22.86 2.74
CA ALA A 150 29.02 22.20 3.17
C ALA A 150 29.17 20.65 3.20
N TRP A 151 30.12 20.09 2.44
CA TRP A 151 30.25 18.65 2.24
C TRP A 151 31.02 17.94 3.36
N VAL A 152 31.56 18.72 4.29
CA VAL A 152 32.11 18.27 5.58
C VAL A 152 31.23 18.68 6.76
N ASP A 153 30.00 19.10 6.49
CA ASP A 153 28.95 19.21 7.51
C ASP A 153 28.15 17.91 7.53
N PRO A 154 28.23 17.10 8.62
CA PRO A 154 27.45 15.87 8.77
C PRO A 154 25.94 16.06 8.56
N ALA A 155 25.41 17.27 8.81
CA ALA A 155 24.00 17.56 8.60
C ALA A 155 23.57 17.46 7.13
N THR A 156 24.49 17.68 6.17
CA THR A 156 24.17 17.59 4.73
C THR A 156 23.94 16.16 4.25
N PHE A 157 24.39 15.16 5.01
CA PHE A 157 24.16 13.74 4.72
C PHE A 157 22.88 13.21 5.35
N ARG A 158 22.17 14.01 6.15
CA ARG A 158 20.88 13.60 6.71
C ARG A 158 19.91 13.28 5.56
N PRO A 159 19.05 12.26 5.74
CA PRO A 159 18.01 12.01 4.77
C PRO A 159 17.09 13.23 4.73
N ARG A 160 16.52 13.49 3.56
CA ARG A 160 15.48 14.50 3.39
C ARG A 160 14.46 14.00 2.39
N PHE A 161 13.19 14.29 2.64
CA PHE A 161 12.16 14.05 1.64
C PHE A 161 12.21 15.13 0.56
N ALA A 162 11.67 14.82 -0.62
CA ALA A 162 11.51 15.81 -1.67
C ALA A 162 10.66 16.99 -1.18
N GLU A 163 11.03 18.20 -1.59
CA GLU A 163 10.25 19.41 -1.26
C GLU A 163 9.13 19.62 -2.30
N PRO A 164 7.98 20.20 -1.88
CA PRO A 164 6.91 20.54 -2.81
C PRO A 164 7.41 21.38 -4.00
N PRO A 165 6.90 21.14 -5.23
CA PRO A 165 5.69 20.35 -5.55
C PRO A 165 5.92 18.85 -5.75
N ALA A 166 7.16 18.36 -5.63
CA ALA A 166 7.43 16.93 -5.79
C ALA A 166 6.76 16.12 -4.67
N ALA A 167 6.17 14.98 -5.03
CA ALA A 167 5.58 14.08 -4.04
C ALA A 167 6.67 13.44 -3.19
N GLN A 168 6.50 13.50 -1.86
CA GLN A 168 7.40 12.84 -0.90
C GLN A 168 7.28 11.31 -0.97
N PHE A 169 6.09 10.82 -1.29
CA PHE A 169 5.81 9.42 -1.49
C PHE A 169 4.52 9.18 -2.28
N GLU A 170 4.46 8.03 -2.96
CA GLU A 170 3.28 7.58 -3.69
C GLU A 170 3.10 6.05 -3.56
N PRO A 171 1.86 5.57 -3.38
CA PRO A 171 0.63 6.33 -3.18
C PRO A 171 0.52 6.94 -1.76
N VAL A 172 -0.33 7.96 -1.58
CA VAL A 172 -0.59 8.58 -0.25
C VAL A 172 -1.53 7.76 0.63
N THR A 173 -2.29 6.86 0.02
CA THR A 173 -3.16 5.90 0.68
C THR A 173 -2.96 4.52 0.09
N ALA A 174 -2.79 3.51 0.93
CA ALA A 174 -2.68 2.14 0.47
C ALA A 174 -3.00 1.12 1.57
N ALA A 175 -3.37 -0.08 1.16
CA ALA A 175 -3.54 -1.21 2.04
C ALA A 175 -2.19 -1.74 2.55
N GLU A 176 -2.22 -2.45 3.67
CA GLU A 176 -1.10 -3.24 4.20
C GLU A 176 -0.39 -4.08 3.11
N GLY A 177 0.94 -4.18 3.19
CA GLY A 177 1.79 -4.90 2.24
C GLY A 177 1.98 -4.21 0.88
N THR A 178 1.20 -3.17 0.56
CA THR A 178 1.34 -2.45 -0.71
C THR A 178 2.69 -1.71 -0.75
N PRO A 179 3.43 -1.73 -1.86
CA PRO A 179 4.65 -0.94 -1.99
C PRO A 179 4.34 0.57 -2.05
N VAL A 180 5.05 1.35 -1.24
CA VAL A 180 5.06 2.82 -1.27
C VAL A 180 6.44 3.28 -1.70
N THR A 181 6.50 4.01 -2.81
CA THR A 181 7.73 4.66 -3.27
C THR A 181 7.92 5.96 -2.52
N LEU A 182 9.07 6.14 -1.85
CA LEU A 182 9.50 7.38 -1.21
C LEU A 182 10.54 8.09 -2.08
N THR A 183 10.47 9.42 -2.13
CA THR A 183 11.37 10.26 -2.93
C THR A 183 12.05 11.29 -2.04
N GLY A 184 13.36 11.49 -2.23
CA GLY A 184 14.15 12.38 -1.39
C GLY A 184 15.61 12.45 -1.79
N ASP A 185 16.48 12.67 -0.81
CA ASP A 185 17.93 12.57 -0.95
C ASP A 185 18.53 11.84 0.25
N ASN A 186 19.73 11.27 0.04
CA ASN A 186 20.54 10.56 1.02
C ASN A 186 19.81 9.38 1.67
N PHE A 187 18.93 8.71 0.92
CA PHE A 187 18.23 7.50 1.38
C PHE A 187 19.10 6.24 1.37
N ASP A 188 20.36 6.32 0.93
CA ASP A 188 21.33 5.22 0.84
C ASP A 188 22.53 5.36 1.79
N ILE A 189 22.48 6.30 2.75
CA ILE A 189 23.59 6.55 3.67
C ILE A 189 23.61 5.54 4.83
N GLY A 190 24.36 4.46 4.64
CA GLY A 190 24.57 3.44 5.67
C GLY A 190 23.33 2.57 5.91
N ALA A 191 22.98 2.33 7.19
CA ALA A 191 21.86 1.46 7.54
C ALA A 191 20.52 2.22 7.42
N VAL A 192 19.62 1.75 6.56
CA VAL A 192 18.34 2.41 6.25
C VAL A 192 17.17 1.67 6.90
N ARG A 193 16.27 2.41 7.54
CA ARG A 193 15.01 1.92 8.12
C ARG A 193 13.87 2.86 7.80
N VAL A 194 12.67 2.33 7.59
CA VAL A 194 11.44 3.10 7.36
C VAL A 194 10.40 2.74 8.41
N ALA A 195 9.67 3.74 8.88
CA ALA A 195 8.54 3.57 9.76
C ALA A 195 7.32 4.39 9.32
N PHE A 196 6.13 3.82 9.47
CA PHE A 196 4.86 4.51 9.29
C PHE A 196 4.28 4.78 10.68
N GLY A 197 4.30 6.04 11.11
CA GLY A 197 4.08 6.39 12.51
C GLY A 197 5.12 5.72 13.41
N ALA A 198 4.69 4.84 14.31
CA ALA A 198 5.56 4.10 15.22
C ALA A 198 5.94 2.69 14.71
N ILE A 199 5.38 2.24 13.59
CA ILE A 199 5.54 0.86 13.11
C ILE A 199 6.62 0.81 12.05
N THR A 200 7.71 0.09 12.33
CA THR A 200 8.79 -0.14 11.36
C THR A 200 8.37 -1.16 10.31
N THR A 201 8.88 -1.00 9.08
CA THR A 201 8.57 -1.89 7.95
C THR A 201 9.83 -2.35 7.22
N GLU A 202 9.68 -3.36 6.38
CA GLU A 202 10.72 -3.86 5.49
C GLU A 202 10.82 -3.03 4.21
N LEU A 203 12.06 -2.94 3.70
CA LEU A 203 12.35 -2.31 2.42
C LEU A 203 12.14 -3.30 1.29
N ILE A 204 11.59 -2.82 0.19
CA ILE A 204 11.43 -3.58 -1.05
C ILE A 204 12.59 -3.19 -1.98
N GLY A 205 13.57 -4.08 -2.09
CA GLY A 205 14.78 -3.86 -2.88
C GLY A 205 15.84 -3.01 -2.16
N SER A 206 16.91 -2.68 -2.87
CA SER A 206 18.01 -1.87 -2.33
C SER A 206 17.67 -0.38 -2.37
N PRO A 207 17.96 0.38 -1.30
CA PRO A 207 17.82 1.83 -1.30
C PRO A 207 18.72 2.46 -2.37
N SER A 208 18.28 3.59 -2.92
CA SER A 208 19.12 4.48 -3.73
C SER A 208 19.16 5.86 -3.09
N ARG A 209 20.11 6.70 -3.49
CA ARG A 209 20.23 8.07 -2.97
C ARG A 209 18.92 8.84 -2.97
N THR A 210 18.14 8.76 -4.04
CA THR A 210 16.95 9.61 -4.23
C THR A 210 15.62 8.87 -4.15
N ARG A 211 15.65 7.54 -4.03
CA ARG A 211 14.45 6.71 -4.07
C ARG A 211 14.56 5.51 -3.15
N LEU A 212 13.48 5.24 -2.43
CA LEU A 212 13.30 4.08 -1.57
C LEU A 212 11.93 3.47 -1.81
N VAL A 213 11.77 2.16 -1.64
CA VAL A 213 10.45 1.51 -1.66
C VAL A 213 10.27 0.75 -0.36
N ALA A 214 9.13 0.96 0.32
CA ALA A 214 8.81 0.32 1.59
C ALA A 214 7.40 -0.28 1.52
N ALA A 215 7.19 -1.44 2.15
CA ALA A 215 5.85 -2.01 2.27
C ALA A 215 5.05 -1.25 3.34
N VAL A 216 3.74 -1.05 3.13
CA VAL A 216 2.86 -0.57 4.22
C VAL A 216 2.84 -1.63 5.34
N PRO A 217 3.24 -1.31 6.58
CA PRO A 217 3.29 -2.31 7.66
C PRO A 217 1.90 -2.70 8.16
N GLU A 218 1.82 -3.88 8.77
CA GLU A 218 0.61 -4.36 9.42
C GLU A 218 0.27 -3.55 10.68
N GLY A 219 -1.01 -3.56 11.06
CA GLY A 219 -1.48 -2.95 12.32
C GLY A 219 -1.63 -1.43 12.32
N LEU A 220 -1.46 -0.77 11.17
CA LEU A 220 -1.82 0.64 11.03
C LEU A 220 -3.34 0.84 11.17
N ASP A 221 -3.71 1.90 11.91
CA ASP A 221 -5.11 2.30 12.04
C ASP A 221 -5.57 3.05 10.77
N PRO A 222 -6.54 2.52 10.00
CA PRO A 222 -7.00 3.16 8.76
C PRO A 222 -7.63 4.55 8.97
N GLU A 223 -8.13 4.82 10.18
CA GLU A 223 -8.74 6.10 10.52
C GLU A 223 -7.71 7.19 10.82
N THR A 224 -6.46 6.80 11.12
CA THR A 224 -5.40 7.72 11.55
C THR A 224 -4.34 7.90 10.45
N ALA A 225 -4.22 9.11 9.92
CA ALA A 225 -3.12 9.44 9.00
C ALA A 225 -1.81 9.64 9.79
N VAL A 226 -0.73 8.98 9.39
CA VAL A 226 0.57 8.95 10.09
C VAL A 226 1.69 9.53 9.22
N PRO A 227 2.72 10.16 9.79
CA PRO A 227 3.92 10.53 9.03
C PRO A 227 4.77 9.28 8.71
N ILE A 228 5.59 9.36 7.66
CA ILE A 228 6.61 8.36 7.35
C ILE A 228 7.96 8.89 7.85
N THR A 229 8.69 8.06 8.61
CA THR A 229 10.04 8.39 9.07
C THR A 229 11.05 7.52 8.34
N VAL A 230 12.06 8.14 7.72
CA VAL A 230 13.23 7.46 7.15
C VAL A 230 14.41 7.72 8.08
N THR A 231 15.01 6.65 8.59
CA THR A 231 16.21 6.70 9.43
C THR A 231 17.37 6.07 8.68
N THR A 232 18.50 6.78 8.64
CA THR A 232 19.77 6.35 8.06
C THR A 232 20.88 6.44 9.11
N THR A 233 22.10 6.00 8.80
CA THR A 233 23.25 6.24 9.69
C THR A 233 23.49 7.73 9.92
N ALA A 234 23.19 8.59 8.95
CA ALA A 234 23.40 10.03 9.04
C ALA A 234 22.35 10.79 9.89
N GLY A 235 21.19 10.17 10.17
CA GLY A 235 20.10 10.79 10.92
C GLY A 235 18.73 10.36 10.42
N ALA A 236 17.69 11.08 10.80
CA ALA A 236 16.31 10.77 10.43
C ALA A 236 15.61 11.96 9.76
N ALA A 237 14.65 11.64 8.88
CA ALA A 237 13.75 12.57 8.22
C ALA A 237 12.30 12.13 8.46
N VAL A 238 11.42 13.09 8.71
CA VAL A 238 9.98 12.86 8.88
C VAL A 238 9.25 13.54 7.75
N SER A 239 8.35 12.82 7.08
CA SER A 239 7.54 13.38 6.00
C SER A 239 6.59 14.45 6.53
N THR A 240 6.36 15.49 5.73
CA THR A 240 5.35 16.52 6.03
C THR A 240 3.97 16.10 5.52
N VAL A 241 3.92 15.32 4.43
CA VAL A 241 2.70 14.64 3.98
C VAL A 241 2.43 13.43 4.88
N ARG A 242 1.15 13.21 5.22
CA ARG A 242 0.74 12.06 6.03
C ARG A 242 0.18 10.95 5.15
N PHE A 243 0.62 9.73 5.42
CA PHE A 243 0.13 8.51 4.81
C PHE A 243 -1.12 8.02 5.55
N ARG A 244 -2.12 7.50 4.82
CA ARG A 244 -3.30 6.88 5.41
C ARG A 244 -3.41 5.43 4.94
N ALA A 245 -3.40 4.50 5.89
CA ALA A 245 -3.68 3.11 5.58
C ALA A 245 -5.13 2.95 5.11
N VAL A 246 -5.35 2.07 4.14
CA VAL A 246 -6.70 1.64 3.74
C VAL A 246 -6.92 0.26 4.32
N ALA A 247 -8.04 0.08 5.00
CA ALA A 247 -8.36 -1.22 5.57
C ALA A 247 -8.61 -2.24 4.46
N ARG A 248 -8.01 -3.43 4.57
CA ARG A 248 -8.36 -4.56 3.71
C ARG A 248 -9.71 -5.11 4.16
N GLN A 249 -10.78 -4.77 3.44
CA GLN A 249 -12.10 -5.30 3.77
C GLN A 249 -12.15 -6.80 3.44
N VAL A 250 -12.50 -7.61 4.44
CA VAL A 250 -12.81 -9.03 4.32
C VAL A 250 -14.31 -9.19 4.46
N VAL A 251 -14.91 -9.86 3.50
CA VAL A 251 -16.35 -10.05 3.42
C VAL A 251 -16.66 -11.51 3.63
N LEU A 252 -17.45 -11.79 4.65
CA LEU A 252 -17.91 -13.13 4.95
C LEU A 252 -19.34 -13.30 4.49
N LEU A 253 -19.56 -14.23 3.57
CA LEU A 253 -20.87 -14.58 3.06
C LEU A 253 -21.30 -15.89 3.69
N GLY A 254 -22.42 -15.89 4.41
CA GLY A 254 -22.92 -17.08 5.10
C GLY A 254 -23.97 -16.69 6.13
N ARG A 255 -24.67 -17.68 6.67
CA ARG A 255 -25.65 -17.45 7.75
C ARG A 255 -24.98 -17.51 9.13
N ALA A 256 -25.55 -16.80 10.09
CA ALA A 256 -25.09 -16.79 11.48
C ALA A 256 -24.96 -18.21 12.08
N ASP A 257 -25.94 -19.08 11.81
CA ASP A 257 -26.00 -20.48 12.26
C ASP A 257 -25.00 -21.43 11.54
N HIS A 258 -24.28 -20.93 10.52
CA HIS A 258 -23.22 -21.64 9.83
C HIS A 258 -21.82 -21.31 10.37
N GLY A 259 -21.73 -20.57 11.48
CA GLY A 259 -20.45 -20.23 12.12
C GLY A 259 -19.74 -19.02 11.51
N VAL A 260 -20.41 -18.24 10.66
CA VAL A 260 -19.82 -17.03 10.04
C VAL A 260 -19.37 -16.01 11.09
N GLU A 261 -20.09 -15.90 12.21
CA GLU A 261 -19.71 -15.01 13.32
C GLU A 261 -18.50 -15.53 14.10
N ASP A 262 -18.34 -16.85 14.23
CA ASP A 262 -17.16 -17.46 14.85
C ASP A 262 -15.92 -17.21 13.99
N VAL A 263 -16.05 -17.37 12.67
CA VAL A 263 -15.01 -17.00 11.70
C VAL A 263 -14.70 -15.51 11.79
N ALA A 264 -15.73 -14.66 11.87
CA ALA A 264 -15.55 -13.22 12.00
C ALA A 264 -14.82 -12.83 13.28
N ALA A 265 -15.20 -13.43 14.42
CA ALA A 265 -14.55 -13.24 15.70
C ALA A 265 -13.09 -13.69 15.67
N ALA A 266 -12.81 -14.84 15.05
CA ALA A 266 -11.44 -15.36 14.89
C ALA A 266 -10.57 -14.41 14.04
N LEU A 267 -11.09 -13.89 12.93
CA LEU A 267 -10.38 -12.92 12.09
C LEU A 267 -10.13 -11.59 12.82
N ARG A 268 -11.12 -11.08 13.56
CA ARG A 268 -10.97 -9.86 14.37
C ARG A 268 -9.96 -10.05 15.50
N ALA A 269 -9.91 -11.22 16.13
CA ALA A 269 -8.91 -11.56 17.15
C ALA A 269 -7.48 -11.61 16.57
N ARG A 270 -7.33 -11.85 15.26
CA ARG A 270 -6.06 -11.74 14.52
C ARG A 270 -5.77 -10.33 13.99
N GLY A 271 -6.60 -9.33 14.31
CA GLY A 271 -6.36 -7.94 13.93
C GLY A 271 -7.00 -7.49 12.62
N LEU A 272 -7.75 -8.36 11.92
CA LEU A 272 -8.54 -7.93 10.77
C LEU A 272 -9.76 -7.14 11.25
N ARG A 273 -9.63 -5.82 11.26
CA ARG A 273 -10.65 -4.90 11.80
C ARG A 273 -11.87 -4.75 10.89
N THR A 274 -11.68 -4.89 9.57
CA THR A 274 -12.73 -4.71 8.57
C THR A 274 -13.30 -6.04 8.09
N VAL A 275 -13.86 -6.79 9.03
CA VAL A 275 -14.61 -8.02 8.75
C VAL A 275 -16.10 -7.70 8.77
N THR A 276 -16.73 -7.78 7.61
CA THR A 276 -18.17 -7.56 7.45
C THR A 276 -18.86 -8.89 7.19
N VAL A 277 -19.94 -9.15 7.91
CA VAL A 277 -20.78 -10.35 7.76
C VAL A 277 -22.04 -9.97 6.99
N GLY A 278 -22.42 -10.79 6.01
CA GLY A 278 -23.55 -10.51 5.11
C GLY A 278 -23.15 -9.57 3.99
N ALA A 279 -24.08 -9.31 3.06
CA ALA A 279 -23.78 -8.70 1.75
C ALA A 279 -24.40 -7.31 1.52
N GLU A 280 -25.05 -6.73 2.54
CA GLU A 280 -25.87 -5.52 2.39
C GLU A 280 -25.16 -4.20 2.72
N THR A 281 -23.92 -4.24 3.25
CA THR A 281 -23.23 -3.06 3.81
C THR A 281 -21.96 -2.64 3.05
N PHE A 282 -21.81 -3.06 1.79
CA PHE A 282 -20.57 -2.83 1.03
C PHE A 282 -20.59 -1.53 0.25
N THR A 283 -19.56 -0.70 0.44
CA THR A 283 -19.41 0.59 -0.24
C THR A 283 -18.14 0.68 -1.10
N ALA A 284 -17.22 -0.29 -1.06
CA ALA A 284 -15.94 -0.24 -1.76
C ALA A 284 -15.48 -1.61 -2.31
N ASP A 285 -14.36 -1.60 -3.04
CA ASP A 285 -13.64 -2.80 -3.50
C ASP A 285 -13.14 -3.63 -2.32
N THR A 286 -13.16 -4.96 -2.48
CA THR A 286 -12.97 -5.91 -1.38
C THR A 286 -11.68 -6.71 -1.55
N ALA A 287 -10.89 -6.82 -0.49
CA ALA A 287 -9.61 -7.55 -0.52
C ALA A 287 -9.82 -9.08 -0.54
N LEU A 288 -10.89 -9.57 0.08
CA LEU A 288 -11.27 -10.99 0.10
C LEU A 288 -12.77 -11.17 0.30
N VAL A 289 -13.37 -12.04 -0.52
CA VAL A 289 -14.69 -12.62 -0.24
C VAL A 289 -14.50 -14.06 0.23
N ALA A 290 -14.96 -14.39 1.44
CA ALA A 290 -14.96 -15.75 1.96
C ALA A 290 -16.40 -16.28 2.05
N ALA A 291 -16.71 -17.32 1.28
CA ALA A 291 -17.96 -18.05 1.36
C ALA A 291 -17.90 -19.05 2.52
N VAL A 292 -18.61 -18.76 3.61
CA VAL A 292 -18.69 -19.60 4.81
C VAL A 292 -19.90 -20.52 4.70
N VAL A 293 -19.64 -21.82 4.53
CA VAL A 293 -20.65 -22.83 4.18
C VAL A 293 -20.60 -23.99 5.16
N SER A 294 -21.76 -24.34 5.73
CA SER A 294 -21.93 -25.51 6.60
C SER A 294 -21.90 -26.78 5.75
N CYS A 295 -21.05 -27.76 6.07
CA CYS A 295 -21.07 -29.06 5.41
C CYS A 295 -22.38 -29.85 5.64
N VAL A 296 -23.16 -29.49 6.67
CA VAL A 296 -24.45 -30.12 6.95
C VAL A 296 -25.52 -29.65 5.97
N ASP A 297 -25.48 -28.36 5.63
CA ASP A 297 -26.58 -27.67 4.93
C ASP A 297 -26.23 -27.35 3.47
N GLY A 298 -24.93 -27.32 3.14
CA GLY A 298 -24.46 -26.90 1.83
C GLY A 298 -24.66 -25.41 1.55
N PRO A 299 -24.48 -24.97 0.29
CA PRO A 299 -24.70 -23.60 -0.10
C PRO A 299 -26.18 -23.22 -0.10
N MET A 300 -26.59 -22.35 0.82
CA MET A 300 -27.99 -21.93 0.97
C MET A 300 -28.39 -20.80 0.00
N PRO A 301 -29.69 -20.65 -0.34
CA PRO A 301 -30.20 -19.57 -1.20
C PRO A 301 -29.79 -18.15 -0.75
N ASP A 302 -29.68 -17.92 0.56
CA ASP A 302 -29.24 -16.64 1.12
C ASP A 302 -27.82 -16.26 0.70
N MET A 303 -26.94 -17.25 0.49
CA MET A 303 -25.59 -17.01 -0.01
C MET A 303 -25.60 -16.59 -1.48
N ARG A 304 -26.49 -17.17 -2.30
CA ARG A 304 -26.68 -16.74 -3.69
C ARG A 304 -27.12 -15.28 -3.74
N ARG A 305 -28.14 -14.91 -2.94
CA ARG A 305 -28.58 -13.51 -2.79
C ARG A 305 -27.44 -12.58 -2.37
N SER A 306 -26.62 -13.04 -1.44
CA SER A 306 -25.44 -12.33 -0.95
C SER A 306 -24.36 -12.14 -2.03
N LEU A 307 -24.12 -13.14 -2.88
CA LEU A 307 -23.20 -13.03 -4.00
C LEU A 307 -23.71 -12.05 -5.06
N HIS A 308 -25.03 -12.00 -5.29
CA HIS A 308 -25.62 -11.07 -6.26
C HIS A 308 -25.49 -9.61 -5.85
N SER A 309 -25.52 -9.28 -4.55
CA SER A 309 -25.32 -7.89 -4.10
C SER A 309 -23.86 -7.41 -4.26
N LEU A 310 -22.93 -8.33 -4.53
CA LEU A 310 -21.56 -8.00 -4.93
C LEU A 310 -21.44 -7.63 -6.42
N GLY A 311 -22.51 -7.74 -7.21
CA GLY A 311 -22.50 -7.44 -8.64
C GLY A 311 -21.94 -6.05 -8.98
N GLY A 312 -21.07 -6.01 -9.99
CA GLY A 312 -20.40 -4.80 -10.47
C GLY A 312 -19.13 -4.42 -9.71
N ARG A 313 -18.68 -5.22 -8.74
CA ARG A 313 -17.52 -4.94 -7.89
C ARG A 313 -16.29 -5.73 -8.29
N THR A 314 -15.12 -5.27 -7.86
CA THR A 314 -13.86 -6.03 -7.96
C THR A 314 -13.54 -6.68 -6.61
N VAL A 315 -13.21 -7.97 -6.65
CA VAL A 315 -12.84 -8.80 -5.51
C VAL A 315 -11.43 -9.30 -5.76
N ALA A 316 -10.47 -8.86 -4.94
CA ALA A 316 -9.07 -9.21 -5.17
C ALA A 316 -8.81 -10.73 -5.02
N ARG A 317 -9.51 -11.39 -4.08
CA ARG A 317 -9.34 -12.81 -3.73
C ARG A 317 -10.66 -13.45 -3.29
N ALA A 318 -10.73 -14.77 -3.36
CA ALA A 318 -11.85 -15.53 -2.84
C ALA A 318 -11.40 -16.78 -2.06
N ALA A 319 -12.20 -17.15 -1.06
CA ALA A 319 -12.01 -18.35 -0.25
C ALA A 319 -13.33 -19.06 0.00
N ILE A 320 -13.27 -20.36 0.26
CA ILE A 320 -14.38 -21.17 0.77
C ILE A 320 -13.98 -21.61 2.17
N VAL A 321 -14.82 -21.32 3.16
CA VAL A 321 -14.64 -21.79 4.54
C VAL A 321 -15.75 -22.81 4.81
N LEU A 322 -15.40 -24.09 4.80
CA LEU A 322 -16.29 -25.18 5.14
C LEU A 322 -16.34 -25.35 6.66
N THR A 323 -17.53 -25.20 7.25
CA THR A 323 -17.77 -25.36 8.69
C THR A 323 -18.49 -26.67 8.99
N LYS A 324 -18.44 -27.12 10.25
CA LYS A 324 -19.05 -28.38 10.73
C LYS A 324 -18.52 -29.63 9.99
N THR A 325 -17.26 -29.63 9.58
CA THR A 325 -16.62 -30.79 8.91
C THR A 325 -16.40 -31.97 9.86
N ASP A 326 -16.46 -31.74 11.18
CA ASP A 326 -16.47 -32.77 12.22
C ASP A 326 -17.83 -33.46 12.35
N VAL A 327 -18.92 -32.73 12.09
CA VAL A 327 -20.28 -33.30 12.09
C VAL A 327 -20.49 -34.16 10.84
N VAL A 328 -19.96 -33.73 9.69
CA VAL A 328 -20.04 -34.46 8.43
C VAL A 328 -18.67 -35.05 8.10
N ALA A 329 -18.35 -36.21 8.68
CA ALA A 329 -17.05 -36.86 8.50
C ALA A 329 -16.82 -37.46 7.10
N ASP A 330 -17.87 -37.57 6.28
CA ASP A 330 -17.80 -38.15 4.94
C ASP A 330 -17.08 -37.19 3.96
N PRO A 331 -15.89 -37.56 3.44
CA PRO A 331 -15.13 -36.70 2.52
C PRO A 331 -15.84 -36.49 1.18
N GLU A 332 -16.71 -37.40 0.74
CA GLU A 332 -17.46 -37.26 -0.51
C GLU A 332 -18.52 -36.17 -0.38
N ILE A 333 -19.22 -36.12 0.76
CA ILE A 333 -20.19 -35.05 1.05
C ILE A 333 -19.48 -33.70 1.17
N GLN A 334 -18.34 -33.65 1.86
CA GLN A 334 -17.57 -32.41 1.94
C GLN A 334 -17.07 -31.93 0.56
N ALA A 335 -16.62 -32.85 -0.29
CA ALA A 335 -16.19 -32.53 -1.65
C ALA A 335 -17.35 -32.07 -2.54
N LEU A 336 -18.55 -32.64 -2.35
CA LEU A 336 -19.77 -32.19 -3.02
C LEU A 336 -20.13 -30.75 -2.64
N VAL A 337 -20.18 -30.43 -1.34
CA VAL A 337 -20.47 -29.07 -0.86
C VAL A 337 -19.43 -28.06 -1.38
N GLU A 338 -18.16 -28.46 -1.41
CA GLU A 338 -17.09 -27.65 -1.99
C GLU A 338 -17.34 -27.40 -3.49
N ALA A 339 -17.63 -28.44 -4.26
CA ALA A 339 -17.87 -28.33 -5.70
C ALA A 339 -19.08 -27.44 -6.02
N GLU A 340 -20.19 -27.60 -5.29
CA GLU A 340 -21.38 -26.75 -5.44
C GLU A 340 -21.08 -25.29 -5.09
N THR A 341 -20.28 -25.04 -4.04
CA THR A 341 -19.89 -23.67 -3.67
C THR A 341 -18.97 -23.06 -4.72
N ARG A 342 -18.05 -23.84 -5.31
CA ARG A 342 -17.20 -23.39 -6.43
C ARG A 342 -18.04 -23.04 -7.65
N GLU A 343 -19.04 -23.85 -7.98
CA GLU A 343 -19.97 -23.57 -9.08
C GLU A 343 -20.75 -22.28 -8.83
N LEU A 344 -21.25 -22.07 -7.61
CA LEU A 344 -21.95 -20.85 -7.24
C LEU A 344 -21.08 -19.60 -7.38
N LEU A 345 -19.83 -19.65 -6.90
CA LEU A 345 -18.87 -18.56 -7.02
C LEU A 345 -18.51 -18.32 -8.51
N ALA A 346 -18.31 -19.38 -9.28
CA ALA A 346 -18.03 -19.29 -10.71
C ALA A 346 -19.18 -18.63 -11.49
N GLY A 347 -20.43 -18.86 -11.07
CA GLY A 347 -21.61 -18.20 -11.63
C GLY A 347 -21.58 -16.67 -11.52
N VAL A 348 -20.90 -16.12 -10.52
CA VAL A 348 -20.66 -14.67 -10.37
C VAL A 348 -19.24 -14.25 -10.77
N HIS A 349 -18.54 -15.09 -11.55
CA HIS A 349 -17.19 -14.86 -12.06
C HIS A 349 -16.10 -14.76 -10.98
N ILE A 350 -16.37 -15.33 -9.80
CA ILE A 350 -15.38 -15.55 -8.76
C ILE A 350 -14.93 -17.01 -8.88
N SER A 351 -13.75 -17.26 -9.44
CA SER A 351 -13.26 -18.64 -9.58
C SER A 351 -12.09 -18.88 -8.63
N PRO A 352 -12.30 -19.47 -7.44
CA PRO A 352 -11.19 -19.85 -6.57
C PRO A 352 -10.48 -21.07 -7.17
N LEU A 353 -9.72 -20.89 -8.26
CA LEU A 353 -9.08 -22.00 -8.98
C LEU A 353 -8.03 -22.73 -8.14
N ASP A 354 -7.57 -22.11 -7.06
CA ASP A 354 -6.53 -22.66 -6.19
C ASP A 354 -7.15 -23.59 -5.12
N PRO A 355 -6.74 -24.87 -5.04
CA PRO A 355 -7.12 -25.76 -3.92
C PRO A 355 -6.72 -25.19 -2.54
N HIS A 356 -5.75 -24.28 -2.48
CA HIS A 356 -5.34 -23.59 -1.26
C HIS A 356 -6.33 -22.52 -0.78
N SER A 357 -7.41 -22.26 -1.52
CA SER A 357 -8.48 -21.32 -1.14
C SER A 357 -9.58 -21.94 -0.28
N VAL A 358 -9.48 -23.23 0.06
CA VAL A 358 -10.50 -23.95 0.85
C VAL A 358 -9.99 -24.20 2.25
N VAL A 359 -10.69 -23.65 3.24
CA VAL A 359 -10.40 -23.79 4.67
C VAL A 359 -11.47 -24.68 5.29
N ARG A 360 -11.08 -25.68 6.09
CA ARG A 360 -12.00 -26.64 6.73
C ARG A 360 -12.02 -26.43 8.25
N GLN A 361 -13.22 -26.44 8.86
CA GLN A 361 -13.43 -26.27 10.29
C GLN A 361 -14.31 -27.40 10.88
N PRO A 362 -13.86 -28.08 11.95
CA PRO A 362 -12.64 -27.80 12.72
C PRO A 362 -11.38 -28.26 11.98
N GLY A 363 -10.34 -27.43 12.06
CA GLY A 363 -9.05 -27.60 11.38
C GLY A 363 -8.00 -26.70 12.02
N PRO A 364 -6.81 -26.54 11.41
CA PRO A 364 -5.86 -25.51 11.83
C PRO A 364 -6.55 -24.13 11.88
N ASP A 365 -6.00 -23.22 12.69
CA ASP A 365 -6.57 -21.89 12.95
C ASP A 365 -7.10 -21.22 11.67
N VAL A 366 -8.44 -21.21 11.50
CA VAL A 366 -9.14 -20.71 10.31
C VAL A 366 -8.71 -19.29 9.99
N ALA A 367 -8.47 -18.46 11.01
CA ALA A 367 -8.02 -17.10 10.81
C ALA A 367 -6.59 -17.04 10.26
N ALA A 368 -5.69 -17.93 10.70
CA ALA A 368 -4.34 -18.02 10.14
C ALA A 368 -4.38 -18.41 8.65
N GLU A 369 -5.27 -19.31 8.26
CA GLU A 369 -5.37 -19.76 6.87
C GLU A 369 -6.02 -18.71 5.96
N VAL A 370 -7.04 -18.01 6.44
CA VAL A 370 -7.61 -16.86 5.72
C VAL A 370 -6.59 -15.74 5.57
N VAL A 371 -5.76 -15.47 6.59
CA VAL A 371 -4.63 -14.53 6.49
C VAL A 371 -3.60 -15.01 5.48
N ARG A 372 -3.30 -16.32 5.42
CA ARG A 372 -2.44 -16.90 4.38
C ARG A 372 -3.00 -16.66 2.98
N ILE A 373 -4.31 -16.82 2.79
CA ILE A 373 -4.98 -16.54 1.51
C ILE A 373 -4.88 -15.05 1.15
N LEU A 374 -5.06 -14.14 2.12
CA LEU A 374 -4.87 -12.70 1.91
C LEU A 374 -3.45 -12.32 1.47
N ALA A 375 -2.44 -13.14 1.77
CA ALA A 375 -1.07 -12.94 1.34
C ALA A 375 -0.77 -13.46 -0.08
N LEU A 376 -1.67 -14.23 -0.70
CA LEU A 376 -1.50 -14.71 -2.07
C LEU A 376 -1.55 -13.55 -3.09
N PRO A 377 -1.00 -13.70 -4.31
CA PRO A 377 -1.19 -12.73 -5.38
C PRO A 377 -2.67 -12.43 -5.67
N GLU A 378 -2.99 -11.20 -6.06
CA GLU A 378 -4.37 -10.79 -6.37
C GLU A 378 -4.82 -11.36 -7.71
N ALA A 379 -6.03 -11.92 -7.72
CA ALA A 379 -6.67 -12.44 -8.93
C ALA A 379 -7.62 -11.42 -9.56
N ASN A 380 -8.10 -10.43 -8.78
CA ASN A 380 -8.95 -9.32 -9.24
C ASN A 380 -10.20 -9.79 -10.02
N TYR A 381 -11.04 -10.61 -9.38
CA TYR A 381 -12.31 -11.06 -9.93
C TYR A 381 -13.27 -9.88 -10.11
N HIS A 382 -13.81 -9.70 -11.30
CA HIS A 382 -14.92 -8.78 -11.53
C HIS A 382 -16.23 -9.53 -11.35
N VAL A 383 -16.98 -9.18 -10.30
CA VAL A 383 -18.23 -9.84 -9.99
C VAL A 383 -19.28 -9.37 -10.98
N VAL A 384 -19.78 -10.27 -11.81
CA VAL A 384 -20.84 -9.94 -12.75
C VAL A 384 -22.15 -9.92 -11.99
N ALA A 385 -22.81 -8.76 -11.95
CA ALA A 385 -24.19 -8.69 -11.46
C ALA A 385 -25.04 -9.65 -12.30
N PRO A 386 -25.96 -10.40 -11.70
CA PRO A 386 -26.92 -11.16 -12.48
C PRO A 386 -27.60 -10.20 -13.46
N LEU A 387 -27.78 -10.63 -14.71
CA LEU A 387 -28.54 -9.87 -15.70
C LEU A 387 -29.90 -9.55 -15.07
N ALA A 388 -30.11 -8.29 -14.70
CA ALA A 388 -31.38 -7.87 -14.13
C ALA A 388 -32.47 -8.27 -15.11
N ALA A 389 -33.49 -8.98 -14.60
CA ALA A 389 -34.61 -9.38 -15.43
C ALA A 389 -35.15 -8.15 -16.14
N THR A 390 -34.95 -8.10 -17.46
CA THR A 390 -35.27 -6.91 -18.25
C THR A 390 -36.69 -7.10 -18.77
N ILE A 391 -37.56 -6.15 -18.43
CA ILE A 391 -38.93 -6.14 -18.92
C ILE A 391 -38.97 -5.19 -20.11
N GLY A 392 -39.07 -5.77 -21.30
CA GLY A 392 -39.32 -5.04 -22.54
C GLY A 392 -40.79 -5.14 -22.92
N PHE A 393 -41.36 -4.06 -23.47
CA PHE A 393 -42.62 -4.17 -24.19
C PHE A 393 -42.34 -4.76 -25.58
N ALA A 394 -43.05 -5.83 -25.94
CA ALA A 394 -42.92 -6.50 -27.24
C ALA A 394 -43.46 -5.66 -28.41
N ASP A 395 -44.41 -4.78 -28.08
CA ASP A 395 -45.27 -4.08 -29.02
C ASP A 395 -45.01 -2.56 -29.00
N PRO A 396 -45.41 -1.82 -30.06
CA PRO A 396 -45.47 -0.36 -30.02
C PRO A 396 -46.28 0.13 -28.81
N PRO A 397 -46.02 1.37 -28.32
CA PRO A 397 -46.54 1.86 -27.04
C PRO A 397 -48.03 1.58 -26.90
N PHE A 398 -48.42 1.02 -25.75
CA PHE A 398 -49.81 0.72 -25.45
C PHE A 398 -50.64 2.01 -25.47
N THR A 399 -51.53 2.13 -26.46
CA THR A 399 -52.32 3.36 -26.66
C THR A 399 -53.67 3.26 -25.95
N PRO A 400 -54.30 4.40 -25.58
CA PRO A 400 -55.65 4.41 -25.01
C PRO A 400 -56.70 3.70 -25.88
N GLU A 401 -56.53 3.74 -27.20
CA GLU A 401 -57.36 3.03 -28.19
C GLU A 401 -57.27 1.50 -28.05
N ARG A 402 -56.06 0.95 -27.87
CA ARG A 402 -55.85 -0.49 -27.63
C ARG A 402 -56.42 -0.92 -26.28
N ALA A 403 -56.27 -0.08 -25.25
CA ALA A 403 -56.85 -0.31 -23.94
C ALA A 403 -58.39 -0.42 -23.99
N LYS A 404 -59.05 0.48 -24.74
CA LYS A 404 -60.52 0.45 -24.91
C LYS A 404 -61.02 -0.80 -25.64
N ARG A 405 -60.21 -1.39 -26.52
CA ARG A 405 -60.54 -2.64 -27.24
C ARG A 405 -60.29 -3.90 -26.43
N GLY A 406 -59.65 -3.80 -25.26
CA GLY A 406 -59.23 -4.96 -24.48
C GLY A 406 -58.11 -5.75 -25.14
N ASP A 407 -57.29 -5.09 -25.97
CA ASP A 407 -56.14 -5.71 -26.63
C ASP A 407 -55.14 -6.18 -25.55
N PRO A 408 -54.61 -7.42 -25.63
CA PRO A 408 -53.66 -7.92 -24.64
C PRO A 408 -52.35 -7.12 -24.67
N ILE A 409 -51.72 -6.96 -23.49
CA ILE A 409 -50.37 -6.43 -23.36
C ILE A 409 -49.41 -7.62 -23.36
N THR A 410 -48.49 -7.64 -24.32
CA THR A 410 -47.39 -8.62 -24.34
C THR A 410 -46.16 -8.02 -23.68
N LEU A 411 -45.80 -8.56 -22.51
CA LEU A 411 -44.54 -8.24 -21.82
C LEU A 411 -43.51 -9.30 -22.19
N HIS A 412 -42.37 -8.88 -22.75
CA HIS A 412 -41.20 -9.74 -22.82
C HIS A 412 -40.44 -9.63 -21.52
N VAL A 413 -40.55 -10.66 -20.69
CA VAL A 413 -39.72 -10.79 -19.49
C VAL A 413 -38.57 -11.71 -19.86
N VAL A 414 -37.38 -11.12 -19.96
CA VAL A 414 -36.15 -11.91 -20.03
C VAL A 414 -35.78 -12.24 -18.59
N ASN A 415 -36.20 -13.42 -18.12
CA ASN A 415 -35.76 -13.96 -16.84
C ASN A 415 -34.63 -14.98 -17.09
N PRO A 416 -33.36 -14.62 -16.87
CA PRO A 416 -32.25 -15.53 -17.09
C PRO A 416 -32.23 -16.72 -16.11
N GLU A 417 -32.87 -16.62 -14.94
CA GLU A 417 -32.76 -17.60 -13.86
C GLU A 417 -33.82 -18.73 -13.92
N GLN A 418 -34.71 -18.72 -14.91
CA GLN A 418 -35.80 -19.71 -15.08
C GLN A 418 -36.72 -19.92 -13.85
N GLU A 419 -36.64 -19.07 -12.83
CA GLU A 419 -37.53 -19.15 -11.68
C GLU A 419 -38.98 -18.80 -12.07
N PRO A 420 -39.99 -19.44 -11.43
CA PRO A 420 -41.39 -19.16 -11.68
C PRO A 420 -41.74 -17.71 -11.30
N LEU A 421 -42.06 -16.90 -12.30
CA LEU A 421 -42.50 -15.50 -12.13
C LEU A 421 -43.93 -15.46 -11.60
N LYS A 422 -44.17 -14.69 -10.52
CA LYS A 422 -45.52 -14.31 -10.11
C LYS A 422 -45.84 -12.91 -10.61
N VAL A 423 -46.84 -12.81 -11.47
CA VAL A 423 -47.29 -11.51 -12.02
C VAL A 423 -48.43 -10.99 -11.16
N GLY A 424 -48.22 -9.86 -10.46
CA GLY A 424 -49.25 -9.17 -9.70
C GLY A 424 -49.72 -7.91 -10.42
N PHE A 425 -51.03 -7.65 -10.41
CA PHE A 425 -51.56 -6.35 -10.84
C PHE A 425 -51.98 -5.54 -9.61
N GLN A 426 -51.51 -4.30 -9.51
CA GLN A 426 -51.91 -3.39 -8.45
C GLN A 426 -52.54 -2.13 -9.05
N PRO A 427 -53.88 -2.02 -9.09
CA PRO A 427 -54.52 -0.79 -9.52
C PRO A 427 -54.26 0.31 -8.48
N LEU A 428 -53.59 1.39 -8.89
CA LEU A 428 -53.40 2.60 -8.10
C LEU A 428 -54.64 3.50 -8.26
N TRP A 429 -55.75 3.03 -7.70
CA TRP A 429 -56.96 3.83 -7.49
C TRP A 429 -57.17 3.98 -5.99
N PHE A 430 -57.25 5.21 -5.49
CA PHE A 430 -57.48 5.48 -4.07
C PHE A 430 -58.80 4.83 -3.62
N GLY A 431 -58.71 3.74 -2.84
CA GLY A 431 -59.83 3.21 -2.06
C GLY A 431 -60.53 1.92 -2.53
N LEU A 432 -60.02 1.19 -3.54
CA LEU A 432 -60.58 -0.12 -3.92
C LEU A 432 -59.77 -1.29 -3.35
N PRO A 433 -60.43 -2.42 -2.97
CA PRO A 433 -59.74 -3.63 -2.52
C PRO A 433 -58.91 -4.26 -3.66
N GLN A 434 -57.78 -4.87 -3.30
CA GLN A 434 -56.93 -5.61 -4.24
C GLN A 434 -57.76 -6.67 -4.98
N GLN A 435 -57.89 -6.54 -6.30
CA GLN A 435 -58.36 -7.63 -7.15
C GLN A 435 -57.14 -8.35 -7.73
N VAL A 436 -57.00 -9.62 -7.38
CA VAL A 436 -56.11 -10.54 -8.08
C VAL A 436 -56.81 -10.89 -9.40
N VAL A 437 -56.19 -10.54 -10.52
CA VAL A 437 -56.69 -10.91 -11.85
C VAL A 437 -55.91 -12.14 -12.30
N ASP A 438 -56.62 -13.18 -12.74
CA ASP A 438 -55.99 -14.37 -13.30
C ASP A 438 -55.25 -14.00 -14.60
N ALA A 439 -53.93 -14.15 -14.58
CA ALA A 439 -53.09 -13.98 -15.76
C ALA A 439 -52.79 -15.34 -16.37
N GLU A 440 -53.03 -15.49 -17.67
CA GLU A 440 -52.71 -16.72 -18.41
C GLU A 440 -51.29 -16.62 -18.98
N ILE A 441 -50.39 -17.52 -18.55
CA ILE A 441 -49.02 -17.60 -19.08
C ILE A 441 -49.07 -18.39 -20.38
N ILE A 442 -48.78 -17.74 -21.51
CA ILE A 442 -48.79 -18.37 -22.83
C ILE A 442 -47.34 -18.52 -23.33
N GLY A 443 -46.73 -19.69 -23.06
CA GLY A 443 -45.51 -20.16 -23.72
C GLY A 443 -44.29 -20.43 -22.81
N THR A 444 -43.45 -21.39 -23.20
CA THR A 444 -42.22 -21.79 -22.51
C THR A 444 -41.06 -22.01 -23.51
N SER A 445 -40.15 -21.04 -23.61
CA SER A 445 -38.69 -21.25 -23.87
C SER A 445 -37.97 -19.90 -23.97
N THR A 446 -36.88 -19.75 -23.20
CA THR A 446 -35.84 -18.69 -23.25
C THR A 446 -36.25 -17.22 -23.40
N GLY A 447 -37.51 -16.90 -23.15
CA GLY A 447 -38.08 -15.56 -23.04
C GLY A 447 -39.55 -15.74 -22.70
N VAL A 448 -39.96 -15.36 -21.50
CA VAL A 448 -41.36 -15.51 -21.11
C VAL A 448 -42.12 -14.32 -21.67
N SER A 449 -42.92 -14.58 -22.70
CA SER A 449 -43.91 -13.60 -23.18
C SER A 449 -45.15 -13.76 -22.33
N VAL A 450 -45.34 -12.89 -21.34
CA VAL A 450 -46.57 -12.89 -20.55
C VAL A 450 -47.58 -12.03 -21.29
N GLN A 451 -48.64 -12.65 -21.80
CA GLN A 451 -49.80 -11.91 -22.27
C GLN A 451 -50.75 -11.67 -21.11
N VAL A 452 -50.86 -10.42 -20.69
CA VAL A 452 -51.86 -10.04 -19.70
C VAL A 452 -53.08 -9.53 -20.44
N ARG A 453 -54.17 -10.30 -20.37
CA ARG A 453 -55.48 -9.83 -20.79
C ARG A 453 -56.10 -9.04 -19.63
N VAL A 454 -56.11 -7.72 -19.76
CA VAL A 454 -56.83 -6.87 -18.82
C VAL A 454 -58.33 -7.01 -19.14
N PRO A 455 -59.18 -7.48 -18.22
CA PRO A 455 -60.62 -7.52 -18.48
C PRO A 455 -61.10 -6.13 -18.82
N SER A 456 -61.99 -6.00 -19.81
CA SER A 456 -62.50 -4.70 -20.21
C SER A 456 -63.05 -3.99 -18.96
N LEU A 457 -62.43 -2.87 -18.59
CA LEU A 457 -62.98 -1.98 -17.59
C LEU A 457 -64.28 -1.43 -18.18
N ALA A 458 -65.40 -2.13 -17.97
CA ALA A 458 -66.70 -1.56 -18.16
C ALA A 458 -66.76 -0.38 -17.18
N MET A 459 -66.55 0.83 -17.68
CA MET A 459 -66.71 2.06 -16.91
C MET A 459 -68.18 2.19 -16.52
N ALA A 460 -68.58 1.48 -15.47
CA ALA A 460 -69.85 1.71 -14.81
C ALA A 460 -69.72 3.02 -14.01
N GLY A 461 -70.06 4.12 -14.67
CA GLY A 461 -70.52 5.37 -14.05
C GLY A 461 -69.65 5.97 -12.95
N ILE A 462 -68.41 6.38 -13.25
CA ILE A 462 -67.64 7.28 -12.38
C ILE A 462 -67.36 8.57 -13.15
N HIS A 463 -68.23 9.57 -12.98
CA HIS A 463 -67.98 10.92 -13.46
C HIS A 463 -67.11 11.66 -12.45
N GLY A 464 -65.91 12.09 -12.89
CA GLY A 464 -65.10 13.09 -12.20
C GLY A 464 -64.01 12.54 -11.28
N LEU A 465 -62.96 11.94 -11.84
CA LEU A 465 -61.63 11.87 -11.20
C LEU A 465 -60.54 11.98 -12.27
N GLY A 466 -59.50 12.77 -11.98
CA GLY A 466 -58.35 13.05 -12.85
C GLY A 466 -57.41 11.88 -13.04
N SER A 467 -56.38 12.10 -13.87
CA SER A 467 -55.32 11.17 -14.28
C SER A 467 -55.03 10.02 -13.30
N GLY A 468 -55.31 8.79 -13.71
CA GLY A 468 -54.90 7.58 -12.99
C GLY A 468 -53.59 7.01 -13.54
N VAL A 469 -52.73 6.50 -12.66
CA VAL A 469 -51.52 5.76 -13.03
C VAL A 469 -51.77 4.28 -12.78
N ALA A 470 -51.61 3.44 -13.80
CA ALA A 470 -51.57 1.99 -13.61
C ALA A 470 -50.11 1.58 -13.44
N VAL A 471 -49.77 0.98 -12.30
CA VAL A 471 -48.43 0.40 -12.08
C VAL A 471 -48.55 -1.10 -12.16
N VAL A 472 -47.86 -1.70 -13.12
CA VAL A 472 -47.68 -3.15 -13.17
C VAL A 472 -46.48 -3.48 -12.29
N SER A 473 -46.71 -4.28 -11.25
CA SER A 473 -45.66 -4.72 -10.34
C SER A 473 -45.42 -6.21 -10.53
N LEU A 474 -44.29 -6.58 -11.11
CA LEU A 474 -43.88 -7.97 -11.23
C LEU A 474 -43.19 -8.38 -9.92
N VAL A 475 -43.56 -9.54 -9.37
CA VAL A 475 -42.96 -10.07 -8.15
C VAL A 475 -42.26 -11.38 -8.49
N ALA A 476 -40.93 -11.34 -8.57
CA ALA A 476 -40.09 -12.52 -8.76
C ALA A 476 -39.45 -12.86 -7.41
N GLY A 477 -39.96 -13.88 -6.72
CA GLY A 477 -39.56 -14.16 -5.34
C GLY A 477 -39.90 -12.98 -4.39
N ASP A 478 -38.90 -12.45 -3.69
CA ASP A 478 -39.02 -11.28 -2.81
C ASP A 478 -38.78 -9.95 -3.55
N HIS A 479 -38.42 -9.98 -4.83
CA HIS A 479 -38.09 -8.80 -5.61
C HIS A 479 -39.32 -8.24 -6.31
N ARG A 480 -39.67 -6.99 -5.98
CA ARG A 480 -40.72 -6.22 -6.64
C ARG A 480 -40.09 -5.33 -7.70
N ILE A 481 -40.41 -5.59 -8.96
CA ILE A 481 -40.02 -4.74 -10.09
C ILE A 481 -41.22 -3.90 -10.48
N GLU A 482 -41.14 -2.59 -10.25
CA GLU A 482 -42.18 -1.63 -10.64
C GLU A 482 -41.87 -1.05 -12.01
N CYS A 483 -42.71 -1.37 -13.00
CA CYS A 483 -42.64 -0.70 -14.30
C CYS A 483 -43.68 0.43 -14.32
N GLY A 484 -43.22 1.65 -14.03
CA GLY A 484 -44.08 2.83 -14.04
C GLY A 484 -44.21 3.44 -15.43
N GLN A 485 -45.23 3.07 -16.20
CA GLN A 485 -45.71 3.93 -17.29
C GLN A 485 -46.82 4.85 -16.76
N ARG A 486 -46.59 6.15 -16.84
CA ARG A 486 -47.65 7.16 -16.60
C ARG A 486 -48.48 7.29 -17.87
N PHE A 487 -49.77 6.96 -17.77
CA PHE A 487 -50.74 7.24 -18.82
C PHE A 487 -51.51 8.51 -18.45
N GLN A 488 -51.51 9.51 -19.33
CA GLN A 488 -52.34 10.69 -19.17
C GLN A 488 -53.59 10.50 -20.03
N VAL A 489 -54.73 10.27 -19.38
CA VAL A 489 -56.02 10.19 -20.07
C VAL A 489 -56.59 11.60 -20.12
N GLU A 490 -56.48 12.27 -21.26
CA GLU A 490 -57.22 13.51 -21.50
C GLU A 490 -58.68 13.16 -21.75
N SER A 491 -59.54 13.60 -20.83
CA SER A 491 -60.98 13.61 -21.01
C SER A 491 -61.32 14.62 -22.11
N ALA A 492 -61.64 14.15 -23.31
CA ALA A 492 -62.33 14.97 -24.30
C ALA A 492 -63.77 15.20 -23.82
N VAL A 493 -63.96 16.24 -23.01
CA VAL A 493 -65.27 16.89 -22.88
C VAL A 493 -65.47 17.66 -24.18
N ASN A 494 -66.23 17.09 -25.11
CA ASN A 494 -66.89 17.90 -26.13
C ASN A 494 -68.16 18.49 -25.47
N PRO A 495 -68.47 19.77 -25.72
CA PRO A 495 -69.15 20.70 -24.80
C PRO A 495 -70.51 20.24 -24.28
#